data_AF-A0A9D1QVV7-F1
#
_entry.id   AF-A0A9D1QVV7-F1
#
_cell.length_a   1.000
_cell.length_b   1.000
_cell.length_c   1.000
_cell.angle_alpha   90.00
_cell.angle_beta   90.00
_cell.angle_gamma   90.00
#
_symmetry.space_group_name_H-M   'P 1'
#
loop_
_entity.id
_entity.type
_entity.pdbx_description
1 polymer ?
#
loop_
_entity_poly.entity_id
_entity_poly.type
_entity_poly.pdbx_seq_one_letter_code
_entity_poly.pdbx_strand_id
1 'polypeptide(L)' 'MGHPIQFIRKGAITLDNMQRGNRSASPSRPMQDKAPTSLPVMAYVPVQQLNTVYDTDKALERGTLFPELDKPWLGGAAR' A
#
# COMPACT_ATOMS: atom_id res chain seq x y z
N MET A 1 45.69 -54.65 -20.76
CA MET A 1 44.64 -55.69 -20.70
C MET A 1 44.93 -56.47 -19.42
N GLY A 2 44.38 -56.13 -18.25
CA GLY A 2 42.98 -56.32 -17.86
C GLY A 2 42.96 -57.35 -16.72
N HIS A 3 43.32 -56.95 -15.50
CA HIS A 3 43.18 -57.81 -14.31
C HIS A 3 41.72 -57.82 -13.83
N PRO A 4 41.23 -58.96 -13.29
CA PRO A 4 39.81 -59.23 -13.10
C PRO A 4 39.16 -58.46 -11.94
N ILE A 5 37.91 -58.05 -12.16
CA ILE A 5 37.03 -57.36 -11.22
C ILE A 5 36.61 -58.31 -10.09
N GLN A 6 36.65 -57.80 -8.87
CA GLN A 6 36.39 -58.50 -7.61
C GLN A 6 34.92 -58.89 -7.41
N PHE A 7 34.74 -60.03 -6.75
CA PHE A 7 33.48 -60.69 -6.37
C PHE A 7 32.68 -59.89 -5.33
N ILE A 8 31.40 -59.62 -5.61
CA ILE A 8 30.47 -58.98 -4.66
C ILE A 8 29.97 -60.03 -3.65
N ARG A 9 30.31 -59.85 -2.36
CA ARG A 9 29.60 -60.53 -1.26
C ARG A 9 28.34 -59.73 -0.88
N LYS A 10 27.25 -60.49 -0.77
CA LYS A 10 25.93 -60.19 -0.19
C LYS A 10 25.90 -59.07 0.85
N GLY A 11 24.95 -58.15 0.72
CA GLY A 11 24.44 -57.37 1.87
C GLY A 11 23.81 -56.03 1.49
N ALA A 12 22.52 -55.90 1.81
CA ALA A 12 21.78 -54.65 1.99
C ALA A 12 21.46 -53.82 0.74
N ILE A 13 20.29 -54.12 0.21
CA ILE A 13 19.29 -53.22 -0.39
C ILE A 13 19.60 -51.73 -0.15
N THR A 14 19.74 -51.06 -1.29
CA THR A 14 19.94 -49.64 -1.53
C THR A 14 19.05 -48.73 -0.69
N LEU A 15 19.66 -47.70 -0.10
CA LEU A 15 18.99 -46.59 0.58
C LEU A 15 18.40 -45.59 -0.44
N ASP A 16 17.85 -46.10 -1.56
CA ASP A 16 17.47 -45.28 -2.70
C ASP A 16 15.99 -44.85 -2.66
N ASN A 17 15.24 -45.21 -1.61
CA ASN A 17 13.84 -44.82 -1.51
C ASN A 17 13.59 -43.48 -0.77
N MET A 18 14.60 -42.63 -0.62
CA MET A 18 14.40 -41.23 -0.21
C MET A 18 14.19 -40.35 -1.46
N GLN A 19 13.13 -40.63 -2.23
CA GLN A 19 12.73 -39.81 -3.39
C GLN A 19 11.30 -39.26 -3.31
N ARG A 20 10.69 -39.14 -2.12
CA ARG A 20 9.43 -38.41 -1.98
C ARG A 20 9.55 -37.26 -0.99
N GLY A 21 10.19 -36.20 -1.44
CA GLY A 21 10.24 -34.98 -0.64
C GLY A 21 11.02 -33.83 -1.25
N ASN A 22 11.22 -33.77 -2.57
CA ASN A 22 11.83 -32.61 -3.19
C ASN A 22 10.98 -32.17 -4.38
N ARG A 23 9.78 -31.64 -4.07
CA ARG A 23 9.11 -30.74 -5.01
C ARG A 23 10.02 -29.53 -5.10
N SER A 24 10.45 -29.20 -6.32
CA SER A 24 11.17 -27.98 -6.65
C SER A 24 10.41 -26.79 -6.07
N ALA A 25 10.73 -26.42 -4.83
CA ALA A 25 10.40 -25.13 -4.31
C ALA A 25 11.38 -24.19 -5.01
N SER A 26 11.00 -23.77 -6.22
CA SER A 26 11.38 -22.43 -6.68
C SER A 26 11.29 -21.55 -5.44
N PRO A 27 12.33 -20.79 -5.05
CA PRO A 27 12.17 -19.87 -3.95
C PRO A 27 11.06 -18.94 -4.41
N SER A 28 9.85 -19.14 -3.90
CA SER A 28 8.74 -18.24 -4.03
C SER A 28 9.23 -17.03 -3.28
N ARG A 29 9.94 -16.16 -4.02
CA ARG A 29 10.37 -14.84 -3.60
C ARG A 29 9.18 -14.31 -2.82
N PRO A 30 9.30 -14.13 -1.49
CA PRO A 30 8.16 -13.74 -0.69
C PRO A 30 7.60 -12.53 -1.41
N MET A 31 6.35 -12.67 -1.87
CA MET A 31 5.68 -11.62 -2.62
C MET A 31 5.87 -10.41 -1.73
N GLN A 32 6.69 -9.49 -2.20
CA GLN A 32 7.13 -8.37 -1.40
C GLN A 32 5.82 -7.63 -1.17
N ASP A 33 5.21 -7.82 0.01
CA ASP A 33 4.03 -7.10 0.42
C ASP A 33 4.50 -5.66 0.32
N LYS A 34 4.17 -5.02 -0.80
CA LYS A 34 4.35 -3.60 -0.97
C LYS A 34 3.55 -3.06 0.19
N ALA A 35 4.27 -2.66 1.23
CA ALA A 35 3.73 -1.92 2.35
C ALA A 35 2.69 -0.96 1.78
N PRO A 36 1.48 -0.90 2.38
CA PRO A 36 0.32 -0.29 1.74
C PRO A 36 0.74 1.03 1.11
N THR A 37 0.65 1.05 -0.22
CA THR A 37 0.96 2.18 -1.09
C THR A 37 0.22 3.40 -0.55
N SER A 38 0.97 4.33 0.05
CA SER A 38 0.52 5.61 0.62
C SER A 38 -0.78 5.53 1.41
N LEU A 39 -0.68 5.56 2.74
CA LEU A 39 -1.86 5.81 3.58
C LEU A 39 -2.44 7.19 3.24
N PRO A 40 -3.76 7.33 3.08
CA PRO A 40 -4.38 8.65 2.91
C PRO A 40 -4.07 9.49 4.14
N VAL A 41 -3.43 10.65 3.92
CA VAL A 41 -3.18 11.61 4.99
C VAL A 41 -4.45 12.44 5.18
N MET A 42 -4.99 12.42 6.40
CA MET A 42 -6.12 13.26 6.79
C MET A 42 -5.59 14.52 7.45
N ALA A 43 -6.02 15.68 6.98
CA ALA A 43 -5.79 16.95 7.68
C ALA A 43 -6.93 17.18 8.66
N TYR A 44 -6.60 17.63 9.87
CA TYR A 44 -7.61 18.10 10.81
C TYR A 44 -8.11 19.48 10.37
N VAL A 45 -9.41 19.59 10.12
CA VAL A 45 -10.07 20.87 9.83
C VAL A 45 -10.76 21.35 11.11
N PRO A 46 -10.39 22.54 11.64
CA PRO A 46 -11.07 23.11 12.80
C PRO A 46 -12.55 23.36 12.51
N VAL A 47 -13.39 23.23 13.55
CA VAL A 47 -14.79 23.66 13.46
C VAL A 47 -14.84 25.16 13.26
N GLN A 48 -15.51 25.60 12.20
CA GLN A 48 -15.69 27.02 11.93
C GLN A 48 -16.90 27.56 12.70
N GLN A 49 -16.68 28.57 13.54
CA GLN A 49 -17.75 29.28 14.23
C GLN A 49 -18.14 30.52 13.41
N LEU A 50 -19.42 30.68 13.14
CA LEU A 50 -20.00 31.82 12.43
C LEU A 50 -20.96 32.51 13.39
N ASN A 51 -20.64 33.74 13.78
CA ASN A 51 -21.28 34.40 14.91
C ASN A 51 -22.22 35.52 14.47
N THR A 52 -22.03 36.01 13.25
CA THR A 52 -22.73 37.17 12.72
C THR A 52 -23.48 36.81 11.44
N VAL A 53 -24.60 37.48 11.23
CA VAL A 53 -25.48 37.25 10.09
C VAL A 53 -25.85 38.60 9.49
N TYR A 54 -25.84 38.69 8.17
CA TYR A 54 -26.38 39.85 7.47
C TYR A 54 -27.92 39.89 7.55
N ASP A 55 -28.49 41.08 7.41
CA ASP A 55 -29.91 41.22 7.09
C ASP A 55 -30.23 40.52 5.76
N THR A 56 -31.47 40.04 5.63
CA THR A 56 -31.90 39.18 4.51
C THR A 56 -31.58 39.76 3.14
N ASP A 57 -31.87 41.05 2.91
CA ASP A 57 -31.63 41.71 1.63
C ASP A 57 -30.13 41.73 1.29
N LYS A 58 -29.29 42.06 2.27
CA LYS A 58 -27.84 42.09 2.11
C LYS A 58 -27.23 40.69 1.94
N ALA A 59 -27.78 39.68 2.62
CA ALA A 59 -27.37 38.30 2.44
C ALA A 59 -27.65 37.81 1.01
N LEU A 60 -28.81 38.20 0.45
CA LEU A 60 -29.18 37.88 -0.93
C LEU A 60 -28.22 38.54 -1.93
N GLU A 61 -27.87 39.82 -1.72
CA GLU A 61 -26.91 40.55 -2.57
C GLU A 61 -25.51 39.92 -2.54
N ARG A 62 -25.04 39.48 -1.36
CA ARG A 62 -23.70 38.91 -1.19
C ARG A 62 -23.60 37.43 -1.55
N GLY A 63 -24.72 36.72 -1.59
CA GLY A 63 -24.75 35.27 -1.82
C GLY A 63 -24.25 34.45 -0.64
N THR A 64 -24.09 35.07 0.54
CA THR A 64 -23.77 34.40 1.80
C THR A 64 -24.48 35.11 2.94
N LEU A 65 -25.00 34.33 3.90
CA LEU A 65 -25.60 34.85 5.12
C LEU A 65 -24.53 35.34 6.12
N PHE A 66 -23.36 34.73 6.06
CA PHE A 66 -22.29 34.91 7.03
C PHE A 66 -21.23 35.88 6.49
N PRO A 67 -21.03 37.05 7.12
CA PRO A 67 -20.01 38.00 6.73
C PRO A 67 -18.60 37.41 6.71
N GLU A 68 -18.32 36.44 7.59
CA GLU A 68 -17.00 35.81 7.69
C GLU A 68 -16.63 34.99 6.45
N LEU A 69 -17.63 34.63 5.63
CA LEU A 69 -17.47 33.93 4.35
C LEU A 69 -17.38 34.87 3.14
N ASP A 70 -17.80 36.14 3.27
CA ASP A 70 -17.71 37.16 2.20
C ASP A 70 -16.28 37.71 2.11
N LYS A 71 -15.35 36.87 1.62
CA LYS A 71 -13.94 37.26 1.46
C LYS A 71 -13.72 37.86 0.07
N PRO A 72 -13.04 39.01 -0.03
CA PRO A 72 -12.70 39.59 -1.32
C PRO A 72 -11.83 38.63 -2.12
N TRP A 73 -12.09 38.52 -3.41
CA TRP A 73 -11.23 37.77 -4.32
C TRP A 73 -9.89 38.49 -4.47
N LEU A 74 -8.86 38.03 -3.76
CA LEU A 74 -7.49 38.54 -3.85
C LEU A 74 -6.71 37.95 -5.04
N GLY A 75 -7.42 37.60 -6.11
CA GLY A 75 -6.93 36.85 -7.28
C GLY A 75 -5.44 37.02 -7.50
N GLY A 76 -4.69 35.93 -7.28
CA GLY A 76 -3.25 35.88 -7.53
C GLY A 76 -2.98 35.95 -9.03
N ALA A 77 -3.15 37.12 -9.63
CA ALA A 77 -2.56 37.43 -10.91
C ALA A 77 -1.07 37.74 -10.65
N ALA A 78 -0.26 36.69 -10.55
CA ALA A 78 1.14 36.82 -10.87
C ALA A 78 1.21 37.19 -12.37
N ARG A 79 1.71 38.40 -12.63
CA ARG A 79 2.09 38.85 -13.98
C ARG A 79 3.37 38.16 -14.42
#